data_AF-A0AAP5HB77-F1
#
_entry.id   AF-A0AAP5HB77-F1
#
_cell.length_a   1.000
_cell.length_b   1.000
_cell.length_c   1.000
_cell.angle_alpha   90.00
_cell.angle_beta   90.00
_cell.angle_gamma   90.00
#
_symmetry.space_group_name_H-M   'P 1'
#
loop_
_entity.id
_entity.type
_entity.pdbx_description
1 polymer ?
#
loop_
_entity_poly.entity_id
_entity_poly.type
_entity_poly.pdbx_seq_one_letter_code
_entity_poly.pdbx_strand_id
1 'polypeptide(L)'
;MLKQMHGTWRSEKQLILIDTERMLGNIDVTRPFQRDALRLRDISGRMVVFEIGGKRFIGFFDRNELRLTGDGIADSDVLQRR
;
A
#
# COMPACT_ATOMS: atom_id res chain seq x y z
N MET A 1 -5.38 13.12 1.15
CA MET A 1 -5.12 11.75 0.64
C MET A 1 -3.94 11.07 1.33
N LEU A 2 -2.73 11.64 1.32
CA LEU A 2 -1.53 11.01 1.91
C LEU A 2 -1.72 10.50 3.34
N LYS A 3 -2.29 11.32 4.23
CA LYS A 3 -2.62 10.92 5.61
C LYS A 3 -3.52 9.67 5.69
N GLN A 4 -4.42 9.49 4.73
CA GLN A 4 -5.27 8.30 4.67
C GLN A 4 -4.48 7.07 4.23
N MET A 5 -3.46 7.20 3.39
CA MET A 5 -2.63 6.06 2.98
C MET A 5 -1.67 5.60 4.07
N HIS A 6 -1.18 6.53 4.90
CA HIS A 6 -0.21 6.24 5.94
C HIS A 6 -0.73 5.16 6.90
N GLY A 7 0.12 4.18 7.23
CA GLY A 7 -0.16 3.14 8.21
C GLY A 7 0.19 1.74 7.73
N THR A 8 -0.22 0.76 8.54
CA THR A 8 -0.10 -0.66 8.20
C THR A 8 -1.45 -1.19 7.73
N TRP A 9 -1.43 -1.85 6.58
CA TRP A 9 -2.59 -2.45 5.93
C TRP A 9 -2.36 -3.95 5.84
N ARG A 10 -3.35 -4.75 6.23
CA ARG A 10 -3.18 -6.19 6.31
C ARG A 10 -4.44 -6.96 5.93
N SER A 11 -4.26 -8.02 5.17
CA SER A 11 -5.21 -9.11 4.97
C SER A 11 -4.59 -10.42 5.51
N GLU A 12 -5.23 -11.56 5.24
CA GLU A 12 -4.63 -12.88 5.51
C GLU A 12 -3.43 -13.18 4.60
N LYS A 13 -3.39 -12.55 3.42
CA LYS A 13 -2.42 -12.86 2.35
C LYS A 13 -1.35 -11.79 2.18
N GLN A 14 -1.67 -10.55 2.55
CA GLN A 14 -0.86 -9.38 2.25
C GLN A 14 -0.63 -8.53 3.49
N LEU A 15 0.55 -7.93 3.55
CA LEU A 15 0.87 -6.86 4.50
C LEU A 15 1.55 -5.75 3.72
N ILE A 16 1.05 -4.53 3.87
CA ILE A 16 1.66 -3.33 3.30
C ILE A 16 1.81 -2.28 4.38
N LEU A 17 3.03 -1.85 4.60
CA LEU A 17 3.35 -0.67 5.39
C LEU A 17 3.57 0.50 4.44
N ILE A 18 2.89 1.61 4.71
CA ILE A 18 3.01 2.85 3.96
C ILE A 18 3.37 3.96 4.93
N ASP A 19 4.55 4.55 4.77
CA ASP A 19 5.00 5.74 5.48
C ASP A 19 5.08 6.90 4.48
N THR A 20 3.99 7.67 4.41
CA THR A 20 3.91 8.84 3.51
C THR A 20 4.71 10.04 4.02
N GLU A 21 5.18 10.05 5.26
CA GLU A 21 5.98 11.16 5.79
C GLU A 21 7.43 11.01 5.33
N ARG A 22 7.94 9.77 5.30
CA ARG A 22 9.29 9.46 4.83
C ARG A 22 9.34 9.01 3.38
N MET A 23 8.18 8.86 2.73
CA MET A 23 8.05 8.28 1.39
C MET A 23 8.70 6.90 1.31
N LEU A 24 8.37 6.05 2.27
CA LEU A 24 8.85 4.67 2.37
C LEU A 24 7.68 3.69 2.46
N GLY A 25 7.93 2.44 2.12
CA GLY A 25 6.97 1.37 2.30
C GLY A 25 7.62 0.00 2.48
N ASN A 26 6.81 -0.99 2.81
CA ASN A 26 7.21 -2.39 2.86
C ASN A 26 6.03 -3.27 2.43
N ILE A 27 6.31 -4.29 1.64
CA ILE A 27 5.34 -5.27 1.13
C ILE A 27 5.71 -6.72 1.50
N ASP A 28 6.77 -6.91 2.28
CA ASP A 28 7.31 -8.21 2.66
C ASP A 28 7.22 -8.40 4.18
N VAL A 29 6.32 -9.29 4.60
CA VAL A 29 6.12 -9.64 6.02
C VAL A 29 7.33 -10.37 6.62
N THR A 30 8.13 -11.05 5.80
CA THR A 30 9.31 -11.80 6.25
C THR A 30 10.49 -10.88 6.57
N ARG A 31 10.45 -9.63 6.09
CA ARG A 31 11.49 -8.62 6.29
C ARG A 31 10.90 -7.35 6.91
N PRO A 32 10.47 -7.39 8.17
CA PRO A 32 9.69 -6.33 8.81
C PRO A 32 10.44 -4.99 8.95
N PHE A 33 11.77 -4.99 8.85
CA PHE A 33 12.60 -3.77 8.91
C PHE A 33 13.02 -3.24 7.55
N GLN A 34 12.85 -4.01 6.47
CA GLN A 34 13.16 -3.52 5.13
C GLN A 34 12.19 -2.39 4.77
N ARG A 35 12.73 -1.33 4.16
CA ARG A 35 11.95 -0.20 3.67
C ARG A 35 12.43 0.12 2.26
N ASP A 36 11.50 0.13 1.32
CA ASP A 36 11.75 0.54 -0.04
C ASP A 36 11.14 1.92 -0.28
N ALA A 37 11.64 2.63 -1.29
CA ALA A 37 11.07 3.92 -1.68
C ALA A 37 9.60 3.76 -2.10
N LEU A 38 8.72 4.54 -1.47
CA LEU A 38 7.34 4.75 -1.93
C LEU A 38 7.35 5.82 -3.02
N ARG A 39 6.87 5.48 -4.21
CA ARG A 39 6.68 6.45 -5.30
C ARG A 39 5.21 6.55 -5.63
N LEU A 40 4.65 7.75 -5.53
CA LEU A 40 3.29 8.02 -5.96
C LEU A 40 3.32 8.36 -7.46
N ARG A 41 2.50 7.67 -8.25
CA ARG A 41 2.44 7.84 -9.70
C ARG A 41 1.23 8.68 -10.11
N ASP A 42 0.09 8.45 -9.47
CA ASP A 42 -1.13 9.22 -9.69
C ASP A 42 -2.01 9.21 -8.44
N ILE A 43 -2.78 10.28 -8.25
CA ILE A 43 -3.75 10.42 -7.15
C ILE A 43 -5.04 11.01 -7.73
N SER A 44 -6.10 10.22 -7.75
CA SER A 44 -7.42 10.63 -8.22
C SER A 44 -8.49 10.29 -7.18
N GLY A 45 -8.90 11.30 -6.41
CA GLY A 45 -9.85 11.13 -5.30
C GLY A 45 -9.32 10.15 -4.24
N ARG A 46 -9.98 8.99 -4.12
CA ARG A 46 -9.60 7.90 -3.20
C ARG A 46 -8.73 6.82 -3.84
N MET A 47 -8.51 6.90 -5.15
CA MET A 47 -7.66 5.98 -5.88
C MET A 47 -6.24 6.55 -5.96
N VAL A 48 -5.24 5.69 -5.74
CA VAL A 48 -3.83 6.03 -5.82
C VAL A 48 -3.09 4.95 -6.57
N VAL A 49 -2.30 5.34 -7.57
CA VAL A 49 -1.32 4.46 -8.19
C VAL A 49 0.02 4.72 -7.53
N PHE A 50 0.65 3.70 -6.98
CA PHE A 50 1.92 3.84 -6.27
C PHE A 50 2.84 2.64 -6.49
N GLU A 51 4.12 2.82 -6.18
CA GLU A 51 5.14 1.77 -6.27
C GLU A 51 5.92 1.65 -4.96
N ILE A 52 6.23 0.41 -4.57
CA ILE A 52 7.12 0.07 -3.45
C ILE A 52 8.02 -1.08 -3.92
N GLY A 53 9.34 -0.94 -3.77
CA GLY A 53 10.28 -2.01 -4.13
C GLY A 53 10.24 -2.42 -5.61
N GLY A 54 9.86 -1.49 -6.49
CA GLY A 54 9.72 -1.73 -7.93
C GLY A 54 8.40 -2.40 -8.35
N LYS A 55 7.54 -2.78 -7.38
CA LYS A 55 6.20 -3.30 -7.65
C LYS A 55 5.18 -2.18 -7.67
N ARG A 56 4.26 -2.21 -8.64
CA ARG A 56 3.20 -1.22 -8.83
C ARG A 56 1.87 -1.73 -8.30
N PHE A 57 1.15 -0.83 -7.65
CA PHE A 57 -0.15 -1.09 -7.06
C PHE A 57 -1.15 0.02 -7.40
N ILE A 58 -2.43 -0.36 -7.44
CA ILE A 58 -3.57 0.56 -7.46
C ILE A 58 -4.33 0.33 -6.16
N GLY A 59 -4.38 1.35 -5.31
CA GLY A 59 -5.07 1.32 -4.03
C GLY A 59 -6.28 2.24 -4.04
N PHE A 60 -7.44 1.71 -3.66
CA PHE A 60 -8.61 2.50 -3.31
C PHE A 60 -8.74 2.54 -1.78
N PHE A 61 -8.49 3.72 -1.20
CA PHE A 61 -8.49 3.92 0.25
C PHE A 61 -9.84 4.47 0.72
N ASP A 62 -10.52 3.72 1.60
CA ASP A 62 -11.74 4.16 2.26
C ASP A 62 -11.66 3.92 3.76
N ARG A 63 -11.34 4.98 4.51
CA ARG A 63 -11.19 4.97 5.97
C ARG A 63 -10.17 3.93 6.46
N ASN A 64 -10.66 2.75 6.85
CA ASN A 64 -9.88 1.63 7.38
C ASN A 64 -9.77 0.47 6.40
N GLU A 65 -10.36 0.59 5.21
CA GLU A 65 -10.26 -0.38 4.15
C GLU A 65 -9.35 0.13 3.02
N LEU A 66 -8.48 -0.74 2.54
CA LEU A 66 -7.70 -0.56 1.33
C LEU A 66 -8.03 -1.71 0.39
N ARG A 67 -8.73 -1.41 -0.71
CA ARG A 67 -8.85 -2.34 -1.82
C ARG A 67 -7.65 -2.16 -2.73
N LEU A 68 -6.90 -3.24 -2.94
CA LEU A 68 -5.60 -3.22 -3.57
C LEU A 68 -5.55 -4.17 -4.77
N THR A 69 -5.05 -3.70 -5.89
CA THR A 69 -4.70 -4.52 -7.06
C THR A 69 -3.27 -4.22 -7.48
N GLY A 70 -2.63 -5.12 -8.24
CA GLY A 70 -1.28 -4.90 -8.76
C GLY A 70 -0.40 -6.14 -8.69
N ASP A 71 0.91 -5.90 -8.71
CA ASP A 71 1.91 -6.97 -8.81
C ASP A 71 1.83 -7.95 -7.64
N GLY A 72 1.63 -9.24 -7.95
CA GLY A 72 1.51 -10.30 -6.95
C GLY A 72 0.12 -10.43 -6.31
N ILE A 73 -0.89 -9.76 -6.86
CA ILE A 73 -2.29 -9.85 -6.45
C ILE A 73 -3.09 -10.40 -7.63
N ALA A 74 -3.72 -11.57 -7.47
CA ALA A 74 -4.38 -12.28 -8.57
C ALA A 74 -5.57 -11.50 -9.16
N ASP A 75 -6.33 -10.78 -8.33
CA ASP A 75 -7.45 -9.93 -8.75
C ASP A 75 -7.41 -8.61 -7.96
N SER A 76 -7.99 -8.66 -6.76
CA SER A 76 -7.95 -7.60 -5.76
C SER A 76 -7.91 -8.22 -4.38
N ASP A 77 -7.21 -7.58 -3.45
CA ASP A 77 -7.25 -7.93 -2.04
C ASP A 77 -7.81 -6.76 -1.22
N VAL A 78 -8.49 -7.07 -0.13
CA VAL A 78 -9.06 -6.08 0.78
C VAL A 78 -8.26 -6.13 2.07
N LEU A 79 -7.48 -5.08 2.30
CA LEU A 79 -6.62 -4.93 3.45
C LEU A 79 -7.30 -4.02 4.48
N GLN A 80 -7.19 -4.38 5.75
CA GLN A 80 -7.69 -3.59 6.86
C GLN A 80 -6.55 -2.84 7.53
N ARG A 81 -6.82 -1.61 7.94
CA ARG A 81 -5.89 -0.81 8.74
C ARG A 81 -5.66 -1.49 10.10
N ARG A 82 -4.40 -1.62 10.49
CA ARG A 82 -3.94 -2.12 11.79
C ARG A 82 -3.42 -1.00 12.67
#